data_AF-A0A959P9I5-F1
#
_entry.id   AF-A0A959P9I5-F1
#
_cell.length_a   1.000
_cell.length_b   1.000
_cell.length_c   1.000
_cell.angle_alpha   90.00
_cell.angle_beta   90.00
_cell.angle_gamma   90.00
#
_symmetry.space_group_name_H-M   'P 1'
#
loop_
_entity.id
_entity.type
_entity.pdbx_description
1 polymer ?
#
loop_
_entity_poly.entity_id
_entity_poly.type
_entity_poly.pdbx_seq_one_letter_code
_entity_poly.pdbx_strand_id
1 'polypeptide(L)'
;MIGIDVIDWDQARKSRWDEQRFREKFCTGRELIHLANAENVFFETWKIWAAKEAAFKAWSMLSHETTFRPRDWEFDGHAHIHKVNDNACTMHIEWIHLENGLVSWVQAGAPFGKCEGGALRINDSGRKEPQVYVFGECLNTVTMESKKLPRYGKITDLQNTNHWISRSHHGRYDVWMIAREA
;
A
#
# COMPACT_ATOMS: atom_id res chain seq x y z
N MET A 1 3.27 -6.26 10.28
CA MET A 1 2.91 -6.60 8.88
C MET A 1 2.95 -5.39 8.00
N ILE A 2 3.03 -5.59 6.69
CA ILE A 2 3.05 -4.50 5.73
C ILE A 2 2.12 -4.75 4.54
N GLY A 3 1.68 -3.69 3.89
CA GLY A 3 0.98 -3.79 2.62
C GLY A 3 1.33 -2.60 1.75
N ILE A 4 1.35 -2.76 0.43
CA ILE A 4 1.73 -1.71 -0.50
C ILE A 4 0.79 -1.67 -1.71
N ASP A 5 0.58 -0.47 -2.22
CA ASP A 5 0.03 -0.27 -3.54
C ASP A 5 0.71 0.87 -4.32
N VAL A 6 0.60 0.84 -5.64
CA VAL A 6 1.19 1.85 -6.53
C VAL A 6 0.20 2.25 -7.59
N ILE A 7 0.15 3.56 -7.89
CA ILE A 7 -0.68 4.11 -8.95
C ILE A 7 0.21 4.80 -9.98
N ASP A 8 0.09 4.40 -11.24
CA ASP A 8 0.60 5.12 -12.40
C ASP A 8 -0.45 6.12 -12.88
N TRP A 9 -0.08 7.40 -12.96
CA TRP A 9 -0.98 8.46 -13.38
C TRP A 9 -1.48 8.31 -14.81
N ASP A 10 -0.69 7.78 -15.74
CA ASP A 10 -1.12 7.62 -17.12
C ASP A 10 -2.17 6.53 -17.28
N GLN A 11 -2.12 5.49 -16.44
CA GLN A 11 -3.16 4.47 -16.40
C GLN A 11 -4.40 4.97 -15.66
N ALA A 12 -4.20 5.61 -14.51
CA ALA A 12 -5.26 6.21 -13.71
C ALA A 12 -6.12 7.21 -14.50
N ARG A 13 -5.49 8.08 -15.31
CA ARG A 13 -6.17 9.06 -16.17
C ARG A 13 -7.07 8.44 -17.24
N LYS A 14 -6.82 7.20 -17.65
CA LYS A 14 -7.63 6.47 -18.66
C LYS A 14 -8.89 5.83 -18.07
N SER A 15 -9.01 5.83 -16.75
CA SER A 15 -10.18 5.29 -16.07
C SER A 15 -11.33 6.31 -16.02
N ARG A 16 -12.44 5.89 -15.40
CA ARG A 16 -13.63 6.73 -15.14
C ARG A 16 -13.59 7.39 -13.77
N TRP A 17 -12.40 7.76 -13.29
CA TRP A 17 -12.19 8.27 -11.92
C TRP A 17 -13.04 9.50 -11.58
N ASP A 18 -13.40 10.28 -12.59
CA ASP A 18 -14.21 11.49 -12.53
C ASP A 18 -15.72 11.20 -12.43
N GLU A 19 -16.18 10.01 -12.79
CA GLU A 19 -17.57 9.58 -12.62
C GLU A 19 -17.89 9.30 -11.14
N GLN A 20 -18.97 9.91 -10.63
CA GLN A 20 -19.44 9.66 -9.26
C GLN A 20 -19.71 8.18 -8.99
N ARG A 21 -20.40 7.50 -9.93
CA ARG A 21 -20.70 6.05 -9.83
C ARG A 21 -19.45 5.18 -9.77
N PHE A 22 -18.33 5.65 -10.31
CA PHE A 22 -17.06 4.94 -10.21
C PHE A 22 -16.53 5.02 -8.77
N ARG A 23 -16.50 6.22 -8.19
CA ARG A 23 -16.05 6.46 -6.81
C ARG A 23 -16.92 5.76 -5.78
N GLU A 24 -18.25 5.75 -5.97
CA GLU A 24 -19.20 5.08 -5.07
C GLU A 24 -19.01 3.56 -4.95
N LYS A 25 -18.32 2.93 -5.91
CA LYS A 25 -17.99 1.49 -5.83
C LYS A 25 -16.99 1.18 -4.73
N PHE A 26 -16.07 2.11 -4.44
CA PHE A 26 -14.98 1.85 -3.51
C PHE A 26 -14.93 2.82 -2.33
N CYS A 27 -15.44 4.05 -2.45
CA CYS A 27 -15.48 5.00 -1.36
C CYS A 27 -16.64 4.73 -0.39
N THR A 28 -16.42 5.01 0.90
CA THR A 28 -17.47 5.17 1.91
C THR A 28 -18.12 6.55 1.78
N GLY A 29 -19.21 6.78 2.52
CA GLY A 29 -19.87 8.09 2.55
C GLY A 29 -18.94 9.21 3.06
N ARG A 30 -18.12 8.92 4.09
CA ARG A 30 -17.16 9.88 4.64
C ARG A 30 -16.06 10.22 3.63
N GLU A 31 -15.55 9.22 2.92
CA GLU A 31 -14.54 9.43 1.87
C GLU A 31 -15.10 10.22 0.68
N LEU A 32 -16.37 10.02 0.31
CA LEU A 32 -17.01 10.84 -0.71
C LEU A 32 -17.14 12.31 -0.28
N ILE A 33 -17.43 12.57 1.00
CA ILE A 33 -17.45 13.93 1.59
C ILE A 33 -16.04 14.52 1.58
N HIS A 34 -15.02 13.75 1.95
CA HIS A 34 -13.61 14.17 1.86
C HIS A 34 -13.24 14.56 0.43
N LEU A 35 -13.57 13.73 -0.55
CA LEU A 35 -13.31 13.99 -1.96
C LEU A 35 -14.04 15.22 -2.50
N ALA A 36 -15.26 15.49 -2.03
CA ALA A 36 -16.01 16.68 -2.43
C ALA A 36 -15.34 18.00 -2.00
N ASN A 37 -14.51 17.95 -0.95
CA ASN A 37 -13.77 19.10 -0.41
C ASN A 37 -12.28 19.10 -0.78
N ALA A 38 -11.82 18.12 -1.55
CA ALA A 38 -10.42 17.97 -1.90
C ALA A 38 -9.98 18.99 -2.96
N GLU A 39 -8.84 19.65 -2.74
CA GLU A 39 -8.22 20.55 -3.74
C GLU A 39 -7.88 19.81 -5.04
N ASN A 40 -7.45 18.56 -4.92
CA ASN A 40 -7.13 17.70 -6.04
C ASN A 40 -7.88 16.37 -5.94
N VAL A 41 -9.10 16.35 -6.46
CA VAL A 41 -9.99 15.17 -6.46
C VAL A 41 -9.33 13.97 -7.14
N PHE A 42 -8.58 14.17 -8.23
CA PHE A 42 -7.87 13.08 -8.92
C PHE A 42 -6.87 12.41 -7.98
N PHE A 43 -6.00 13.21 -7.38
CA PHE A 43 -4.97 12.71 -6.47
C PHE A 43 -5.58 11.99 -5.26
N GLU A 44 -6.53 12.62 -4.57
CA GLU A 44 -7.16 12.04 -3.38
C GLU A 44 -7.96 10.77 -3.70
N THR A 45 -8.60 10.70 -4.87
CA THR A 45 -9.32 9.50 -5.32
C THR A 45 -8.38 8.29 -5.38
N TRP A 46 -7.20 8.47 -5.96
CA TRP A 46 -6.22 7.40 -6.12
C TRP A 46 -5.42 7.11 -4.86
N LYS A 47 -5.19 8.13 -4.01
CA LYS A 47 -4.62 7.94 -2.68
C LYS A 47 -5.53 7.06 -1.81
N ILE A 48 -6.84 7.31 -1.81
CA ILE A 48 -7.83 6.46 -1.13
C ILE A 48 -7.77 5.02 -1.66
N TRP A 49 -7.79 4.85 -2.99
CA TRP A 49 -7.72 3.51 -3.60
C TRP A 49 -6.46 2.76 -3.15
N ALA A 50 -5.29 3.39 -3.31
CA ALA A 50 -4.01 2.78 -2.98
C ALA A 50 -3.89 2.45 -1.49
N ALA A 51 -4.43 3.31 -0.62
CA ALA A 51 -4.46 3.06 0.82
C ALA A 51 -5.31 1.81 1.16
N LYS A 52 -6.48 1.66 0.54
CA LYS A 52 -7.36 0.49 0.75
C LYS A 52 -6.74 -0.80 0.24
N GLU A 53 -6.11 -0.77 -0.92
CA GLU A 53 -5.38 -1.93 -1.43
C GLU A 53 -4.20 -2.32 -0.54
N ALA A 54 -3.44 -1.33 -0.07
CA ALA A 54 -2.34 -1.57 0.86
C ALA A 54 -2.86 -2.20 2.18
N ALA A 55 -3.91 -1.64 2.77
CA ALA A 55 -4.51 -2.18 4.00
C ALA A 55 -5.05 -3.60 3.82
N PHE A 56 -5.77 -3.85 2.72
CA PHE A 56 -6.27 -5.18 2.41
C PHE A 56 -5.14 -6.20 2.23
N LYS A 57 -4.05 -5.84 1.53
CA LYS A 57 -2.88 -6.73 1.38
C LYS A 57 -2.23 -7.05 2.73
N ALA A 58 -2.14 -6.08 3.63
CA ALA A 58 -1.67 -6.34 4.99
C ALA A 58 -2.62 -7.27 5.77
N TRP A 59 -3.92 -7.04 5.67
CA TRP A 59 -4.96 -7.80 6.38
C TRP A 59 -5.16 -9.22 5.89
N SER A 60 -5.09 -9.45 4.58
CA SER A 60 -5.29 -10.77 3.97
C SER A 60 -4.23 -11.78 4.45
N MET A 61 -3.07 -11.30 4.88
CA MET A 61 -2.02 -12.12 5.49
C MET A 61 -2.40 -12.71 6.85
N LEU A 62 -3.30 -12.10 7.62
CA LEU A 62 -3.78 -12.65 8.90
C LEU A 62 -5.11 -13.37 8.79
N SER A 63 -6.04 -12.73 8.09
CA SER A 63 -7.44 -13.18 8.06
C SER A 63 -7.68 -14.32 7.09
N HIS A 64 -6.72 -14.57 6.19
CA HIS A 64 -6.90 -15.44 5.02
C HIS A 64 -8.05 -15.00 4.10
N GLU A 65 -8.54 -13.76 4.24
CA GLU A 65 -9.51 -13.18 3.32
C GLU A 65 -8.88 -13.01 1.94
N THR A 66 -9.49 -13.60 0.92
CA THR A 66 -9.01 -13.54 -0.47
C THR A 66 -9.76 -12.52 -1.32
N THR A 67 -10.88 -12.00 -0.81
CA THR A 67 -11.74 -11.08 -1.55
C THR A 67 -11.54 -9.64 -1.09
N PHE A 68 -11.05 -8.79 -1.98
CA PHE A 68 -10.96 -7.37 -1.70
C PHE A 68 -12.33 -6.70 -1.81
N ARG A 69 -12.78 -6.11 -0.71
CA ARG A 69 -13.99 -5.29 -0.63
C ARG A 69 -13.58 -3.88 -0.20
N PRO A 70 -13.41 -2.94 -1.13
CA PRO A 70 -12.83 -1.63 -0.79
C PRO A 70 -13.64 -0.86 0.25
N ARG A 71 -14.97 -1.05 0.28
CA ARG A 71 -15.87 -0.39 1.24
C ARG A 71 -15.83 -0.98 2.65
N ASP A 72 -15.11 -2.08 2.84
CA ASP A 72 -14.81 -2.61 4.18
C ASP A 72 -13.62 -1.87 4.82
N TRP A 73 -12.97 -0.96 4.09
CA TRP A 73 -11.86 -0.14 4.56
C TRP A 73 -12.22 1.34 4.45
N GLU A 74 -11.85 2.14 5.44
CA GLU A 74 -12.09 3.59 5.43
C GLU A 74 -10.81 4.34 5.79
N PHE A 75 -10.36 5.19 4.86
CA PHE A 75 -9.23 6.10 5.03
C PHE A 75 -9.72 7.40 5.68
N ASP A 76 -8.99 7.88 6.69
CA ASP A 76 -9.36 9.08 7.46
C ASP A 76 -9.03 10.41 6.75
N GLY A 77 -8.40 10.36 5.57
CA GLY A 77 -7.93 11.54 4.83
C GLY A 77 -6.50 11.96 5.21
N HIS A 78 -5.97 11.41 6.29
CA HIS A 78 -4.70 11.76 6.90
C HIS A 78 -3.76 10.55 6.96
N ALA A 79 -3.58 9.94 8.12
CA ALA A 79 -2.51 8.98 8.38
C ALA A 79 -3.02 7.59 8.78
N HIS A 80 -4.34 7.37 8.79
CA HIS A 80 -4.90 6.11 9.22
C HIS A 80 -5.93 5.54 8.26
N ILE A 81 -5.94 4.22 8.21
CA ILE A 81 -6.97 3.44 7.55
C ILE A 81 -7.45 2.36 8.52
N HIS A 82 -8.75 2.14 8.57
CA HIS A 82 -9.34 1.16 9.47
C HIS A 82 -10.35 0.27 8.75
N LYS A 83 -10.58 -0.93 9.30
CA LYS A 83 -11.65 -1.81 8.82
C LYS A 83 -12.99 -1.33 9.36
N VAL A 84 -13.96 -1.15 8.47
CA VAL A 84 -15.31 -0.69 8.83
C VAL A 84 -15.95 -1.73 9.76
N ASN A 85 -16.51 -1.27 10.88
CA ASN A 85 -17.07 -2.08 11.98
C ASN A 85 -16.04 -2.88 12.80
N ASP A 86 -14.74 -2.68 12.59
CA ASP A 86 -13.68 -3.24 13.41
C ASP A 86 -12.60 -2.19 13.68
N ASN A 87 -12.89 -1.29 14.62
CA ASN A 87 -11.98 -0.21 14.99
C ASN A 87 -10.65 -0.72 15.60
N ALA A 88 -10.61 -1.97 16.08
CA ALA A 88 -9.37 -2.57 16.55
C ALA A 88 -8.38 -2.77 15.38
N CYS A 89 -8.91 -2.97 14.16
CA CYS A 89 -8.15 -3.04 12.92
C CYS A 89 -7.89 -1.64 12.34
N THR A 90 -6.98 -0.89 12.97
CA THR A 90 -6.47 0.39 12.46
C THR A 90 -4.99 0.27 12.08
N MET A 91 -4.61 0.82 10.94
CA MET A 91 -3.24 0.80 10.41
C MET A 91 -2.77 2.22 10.09
N HIS A 92 -1.48 2.48 10.29
CA HIS A 92 -0.85 3.70 9.82
C HIS A 92 -0.58 3.58 8.32
N ILE A 93 -0.92 4.61 7.55
CA ILE A 93 -0.71 4.70 6.11
C ILE A 93 0.28 5.82 5.82
N GLU A 94 1.24 5.53 4.96
CA GLU A 94 2.17 6.49 4.39
C GLU A 94 2.09 6.45 2.87
N TRP A 95 2.52 7.53 2.24
CA TRP A 95 2.65 7.58 0.79
C TRP A 95 3.76 8.53 0.36
N ILE A 96 4.23 8.33 -0.87
CA ILE A 96 5.16 9.22 -1.54
C ILE A 96 4.63 9.55 -2.93
N HIS A 97 4.92 10.78 -3.35
CA HIS A 97 4.70 11.20 -4.72
C HIS A 97 5.84 10.69 -5.59
N LEU A 98 5.46 10.10 -6.72
CA LEU A 98 6.37 9.85 -7.83
C LEU A 98 6.13 10.89 -8.91
N GLU A 99 7.10 11.01 -9.81
CA GLU A 99 7.01 11.91 -10.97
C GLU A 99 5.74 11.68 -11.81
N ASN A 100 5.33 10.41 -11.99
CA ASN A 100 4.09 10.07 -12.69
C ASN A 100 3.26 9.01 -11.92
N GLY A 101 3.25 9.10 -10.59
CA GLY A 101 2.47 8.18 -9.79
C GLY A 101 2.44 8.50 -8.31
N LEU A 102 1.93 7.55 -7.55
CA LEU A 102 1.99 7.53 -6.09
C LEU A 102 2.28 6.11 -5.62
N VAL A 103 2.97 5.97 -4.50
CA VAL A 103 3.07 4.69 -3.77
C VAL A 103 2.50 4.92 -2.39
N SER A 104 1.63 4.02 -1.95
CA SER A 104 1.07 4.00 -0.61
C SER A 104 1.44 2.70 0.08
N TRP A 105 1.78 2.75 1.36
CA TRP A 105 2.00 1.55 2.15
C TRP A 105 1.44 1.70 3.55
N VAL A 106 1.03 0.56 4.11
CA VAL A 106 0.63 0.45 5.51
C VAL A 106 1.67 -0.33 6.29
N GLN A 107 1.77 0.02 7.57
CA GLN A 107 2.38 -0.83 8.59
C GLN A 107 1.31 -1.11 9.64
N ALA A 108 1.07 -2.39 9.88
CA ALA A 108 0.11 -2.79 10.91
C ALA A 108 0.74 -2.52 12.29
N GLY A 109 -0.01 -1.83 13.14
CA GLY A 109 0.33 -1.65 14.56
C GLY A 109 -0.12 -2.85 15.40
N ALA A 110 0.06 -2.76 16.72
CA ALA A 110 -0.56 -3.72 17.64
C ALA A 110 -2.09 -3.76 17.45
N PRO A 111 -2.75 -4.93 17.51
CA PRO A 111 -2.21 -6.26 17.85
C PRO A 111 -1.59 -7.05 16.68
N PHE A 112 -1.52 -6.49 15.47
CA PHE A 112 -1.26 -7.23 14.24
C PHE A 112 0.23 -7.35 13.85
N GLY A 113 1.14 -7.07 14.78
CA GLY A 113 2.58 -7.23 14.64
C GLY A 113 3.30 -5.97 14.12
N LYS A 114 4.18 -5.42 14.95
CA LYS A 114 5.01 -4.24 14.64
C LYS A 114 6.16 -4.63 13.70
N CYS A 115 6.64 -3.69 12.90
CA CYS A 115 7.88 -3.83 12.14
C CYS A 115 8.95 -2.90 12.70
N GLU A 116 10.18 -3.37 12.83
CA GLU A 116 11.32 -2.58 13.34
C GLU A 116 11.93 -1.66 12.27
N GLY A 117 11.75 -2.04 11.01
CA GLY A 117 12.27 -1.32 9.86
C GLY A 117 12.04 -2.11 8.57
N GLY A 118 12.33 -1.47 7.44
CA GLY A 118 12.21 -2.09 6.13
C GLY A 118 12.79 -1.25 5.00
N ALA A 119 12.65 -1.76 3.78
CA ALA A 119 13.02 -1.09 2.56
C ALA A 119 11.87 -1.18 1.54
N LEU A 120 11.55 -0.04 0.95
CA LEU A 120 10.69 0.11 -0.22
C LEU A 120 11.58 0.29 -1.45
N ARG A 121 11.42 -0.59 -2.44
CA ARG A 121 12.05 -0.43 -3.76
C ARG A 121 10.99 -0.16 -4.82
N ILE A 122 11.30 0.79 -5.69
CA ILE A 122 10.45 1.25 -6.78
C ILE A 122 11.23 1.10 -8.07
N ASN A 123 10.79 0.17 -8.92
CA ASN A 123 11.29 0.07 -10.28
C ASN A 123 10.32 0.83 -11.19
N ASP A 124 10.86 1.77 -11.97
CA ASP A 124 10.14 2.56 -12.98
C ASP A 124 10.76 2.20 -14.33
N SER A 125 9.96 1.73 -15.30
CA SER A 125 10.49 1.37 -16.62
C SER A 125 11.12 2.54 -17.39
N GLY A 126 10.84 3.78 -16.99
CA GLY A 126 11.48 4.98 -17.51
C GLY A 126 12.84 5.31 -16.88
N ARG A 127 13.25 4.61 -15.81
CA ARG A 127 14.51 4.84 -15.10
C ARG A 127 15.43 3.63 -15.22
N LYS A 128 16.74 3.89 -15.34
CA LYS A 128 17.76 2.83 -15.35
C LYS A 128 17.96 2.21 -13.96
N GLU A 129 17.99 3.06 -12.94
CA GLU A 129 18.21 2.65 -11.56
C GLU A 129 16.92 2.71 -10.73
N PRO A 130 16.70 1.73 -9.85
CA PRO A 130 15.56 1.74 -8.94
C PRO A 130 15.72 2.81 -7.87
N GLN A 131 14.59 3.32 -7.38
CA GLN A 131 14.57 4.16 -6.19
C GLN A 131 14.39 3.26 -4.96
N VAL A 132 15.14 3.53 -3.89
CA VAL A 132 15.10 2.76 -2.64
C VAL A 132 14.91 3.71 -1.47
N TYR A 133 13.92 3.42 -0.63
CA TYR A 133 13.61 4.14 0.60
C TYR A 133 13.76 3.17 1.76
N VAL A 134 14.51 3.55 2.79
CA VAL A 134 14.73 2.75 3.99
C VAL A 134 14.06 3.44 5.17
N PHE A 135 13.40 2.67 6.02
CA PHE A 135 12.75 3.16 7.23
C PHE A 135 13.10 2.24 8.41
N GLY A 136 13.21 2.83 9.60
CA GLY A 136 13.63 2.11 10.81
C GLY A 136 15.06 1.55 10.73
N GLU A 137 15.39 0.65 11.65
CA GLU A 137 16.70 -0.02 11.69
C GLU A 137 16.68 -1.27 10.82
N CYS A 138 16.62 -1.12 9.49
CA CYS A 138 16.68 -2.28 8.61
C CYS A 138 18.04 -2.47 7.94
N LEU A 139 18.71 -3.51 8.42
CA LEU A 139 19.61 -4.49 7.77
C LEU A 139 20.24 -4.11 6.42
N ASN A 140 21.56 -4.25 6.37
CA ASN A 140 22.40 -4.33 5.18
C ASN A 140 21.66 -5.05 4.03
N THR A 141 21.43 -4.33 2.93
CA THR A 141 20.97 -4.78 1.60
C THR A 141 20.46 -6.23 1.56
N VAL A 142 19.15 -6.40 1.69
CA VAL A 142 18.49 -7.63 1.24
C VAL A 142 18.56 -7.66 -0.30
N THR A 143 19.63 -8.24 -0.84
CA THR A 143 19.77 -8.56 -2.26
C THR A 143 18.99 -9.85 -2.53
N MET A 144 17.70 -9.72 -2.83
CA MET A 144 16.88 -10.84 -3.28
C MET A 144 16.44 -10.63 -4.73
N GLU A 145 16.57 -11.68 -5.55
CA GLU A 145 16.04 -11.69 -6.91
C GLU A 145 14.50 -11.68 -6.88
N SER A 146 13.90 -10.65 -7.48
CA SER A 146 12.45 -10.39 -7.44
C SER A 146 11.57 -11.51 -8.02
N LYS A 147 12.13 -12.41 -8.84
CA LYS A 147 11.37 -13.46 -9.55
C LYS A 147 10.90 -14.61 -8.66
N LYS A 148 11.41 -14.74 -7.43
CA LYS A 148 11.01 -15.81 -6.48
C LYS A 148 10.24 -15.32 -5.27
N LEU A 149 9.96 -14.01 -5.20
CA LEU A 149 9.29 -13.42 -4.04
C LEU A 149 7.76 -13.57 -4.15
N PRO A 150 7.07 -13.93 -3.06
CA PRO A 150 5.61 -13.95 -3.05
C PRO A 150 5.05 -12.54 -3.23
N ARG A 151 3.80 -12.44 -3.69
CA ARG A 151 3.12 -11.16 -3.90
C ARG A 151 2.96 -10.38 -2.59
N TYR A 152 2.64 -11.07 -1.52
CA TYR A 152 2.70 -10.58 -0.14
C TYR A 152 2.72 -11.80 0.78
N GLY A 153 3.33 -11.68 1.96
CA GLY A 153 3.44 -12.78 2.92
C GLY A 153 4.63 -12.63 3.86
N LYS A 154 5.02 -13.75 4.47
CA LYS A 154 6.29 -13.88 5.21
C LYS A 154 7.35 -14.56 4.36
N ILE A 155 8.58 -14.11 4.51
CA ILE A 155 9.79 -14.78 4.02
C ILE A 155 10.79 -14.88 5.17
N THR A 156 11.71 -15.83 5.07
CA THR A 156 12.80 -16.00 6.04
C THR A 156 14.11 -15.82 5.32
N ASP A 157 15.01 -15.01 5.87
CA ASP A 157 16.34 -14.79 5.29
C ASP A 157 17.34 -15.91 5.66
N LEU A 158 18.57 -15.80 5.17
CA LEU A 158 19.65 -16.76 5.43
C LEU A 158 20.08 -16.80 6.91
N GLN A 159 19.73 -15.79 7.70
CA GLN A 159 20.01 -15.71 9.13
C GLN A 159 18.82 -16.21 9.98
N ASN A 160 17.82 -16.83 9.36
CA ASN A 160 16.58 -17.28 9.99
C ASN A 160 15.74 -16.13 10.60
N THR A 161 15.88 -14.90 10.09
CA THR A 161 15.03 -13.77 10.49
C THR A 161 13.81 -13.70 9.58
N ASN A 162 12.63 -13.50 10.19
CA ASN A 162 11.38 -13.34 9.45
C ASN A 162 11.19 -11.90 8.97
N HIS A 163 10.75 -11.79 7.72
CA HIS A 163 10.41 -10.53 7.09
C HIS A 163 9.02 -10.62 6.48
N TRP A 164 8.27 -9.53 6.60
CA TRP A 164 7.08 -9.31 5.82
C TRP A 164 7.45 -8.76 4.46
N ILE A 165 6.77 -9.21 3.42
CA ILE A 165 6.91 -8.70 2.06
C ILE A 165 5.54 -8.32 1.49
N SER A 166 5.51 -7.28 0.68
CA SER A 166 4.37 -6.94 -0.18
C SER A 166 4.87 -6.35 -1.49
N ARG A 167 4.19 -6.67 -2.59
CA ARG A 167 4.50 -6.24 -3.96
C ARG A 167 3.25 -5.71 -4.64
N SER A 168 3.40 -4.62 -5.39
CA SER A 168 2.36 -4.11 -6.27
C SER A 168 2.93 -3.70 -7.62
N HIS A 169 2.06 -3.69 -8.63
CA HIS A 169 2.41 -3.31 -9.99
C HIS A 169 1.23 -2.56 -10.61
N HIS A 170 1.53 -1.43 -11.25
CA HIS A 170 0.56 -0.70 -12.05
C HIS A 170 1.29 0.11 -13.12
N GLY A 171 0.89 -0.08 -14.38
CA GLY A 171 1.49 0.61 -15.52
C GLY A 171 3.00 0.40 -15.58
N ARG A 172 3.77 1.48 -15.51
CA ARG A 172 5.24 1.44 -15.59
C ARG A 172 5.94 1.04 -14.29
N TYR A 173 5.21 0.96 -13.18
CA TYR A 173 5.78 0.76 -11.85
C TYR A 173 5.69 -0.69 -11.38
N ASP A 174 6.79 -1.21 -10.87
CA ASP A 174 6.85 -2.46 -10.09
C ASP A 174 7.52 -2.14 -8.75
N VAL A 175 6.73 -2.20 -7.68
CA VAL A 175 7.15 -1.82 -6.33
C VAL A 175 7.10 -3.01 -5.41
N TRP A 176 8.06 -3.10 -4.51
CA TRP A 176 8.02 -4.07 -3.43
C TRP A 176 8.58 -3.45 -2.16
N MET A 177 8.06 -3.94 -1.04
CA MET A 177 8.48 -3.54 0.28
C MET A 177 8.78 -4.80 1.09
N ILE A 178 9.89 -4.77 1.82
CA ILE A 178 10.29 -5.80 2.78
C ILE A 178 10.46 -5.12 4.13
N ALA A 179 9.93 -5.70 5.20
CA ALA A 179 10.09 -5.18 6.54
C ALA A 179 10.34 -6.31 7.54
N ARG A 180 11.29 -6.09 8.46
CA ARG A 180 11.61 -7.05 9.51
C ARG A 180 10.45 -7.19 10.48
N GLU A 181 10.09 -8.43 10.81
CA GLU A 181 9.14 -8.73 11.89
C GLU A 181 9.81 -8.44 13.24
N ALA A 182 9.14 -7.62 14.09
CA ALA A 182 9.58 -7.33 15.46
C ALA A 182 9.28 -8.49 16.42
#